data_AF-A0A4P6XU89-F1
#
_entry.id   AF-A0A4P6XU89-F1
#
_cell.length_a   1.000
_cell.length_b   1.000
_cell.length_c   1.000
_cell.angle_alpha   90.00
_cell.angle_beta   90.00
_cell.angle_gamma   90.00
#
_symmetry.space_group_name_H-M   'P 1'
#
loop_
_entity.id
_entity.type
_entity.pdbx_description
1 polymer ?
#
loop_
_entity_poly.entity_id
_entity_poly.type
_entity_poly.pdbx_seq_one_letter_code
_entity_poly.pdbx_strand_id
1 'polypeptide(L)'
;MIAGFDLNDTTPRLYQTEPSGVYNSWKAHAIGRSSKTVKEFLEKNFAEGADEKSTVKLTVKSLLEVVQTGAKNIEISVLKPNNVIQNLTVDEISQYVAEIEAEKQAEAEKKKKKE
;
A
#
# COMPACT_ATOMS: atom_id res chain seq x y z
N MET A 1 -4.11 -5.40 -12.41
CA MET A 1 -5.04 -5.43 -11.25
C MET A 1 -6.18 -4.48 -11.56
N ILE A 2 -7.35 -4.74 -10.99
CA ILE A 2 -8.58 -3.95 -11.18
C ILE A 2 -9.13 -3.68 -9.78
N ALA A 3 -9.24 -2.40 -9.40
CA ALA A 3 -9.82 -1.96 -8.14
C ALA A 3 -11.09 -1.15 -8.42
N GLY A 4 -12.12 -1.28 -7.59
CA GLY A 4 -13.43 -0.72 -7.88
C GLY A 4 -14.39 -0.74 -6.70
N PHE A 5 -15.53 -0.06 -6.90
CA PHE A 5 -16.73 -0.15 -6.08
C PHE A 5 -17.90 -0.49 -7.02
N ASP A 6 -18.82 -1.34 -6.57
CA ASP A 6 -20.04 -1.64 -7.31
C ASP A 6 -21.03 -0.46 -7.21
N LEU A 7 -21.97 -0.36 -8.16
CA LEU A 7 -22.97 0.71 -8.15
C LEU A 7 -23.84 0.62 -6.87
N ASN A 8 -23.91 1.73 -6.12
CA ASN A 8 -24.61 1.82 -4.84
C ASN A 8 -24.05 0.92 -3.72
N ASP A 9 -22.81 0.42 -3.84
CA ASP A 9 -22.10 -0.32 -2.80
C ASP A 9 -20.84 0.45 -2.36
N THR A 10 -20.58 0.47 -1.06
CA THR A 10 -19.37 1.07 -0.47
C THR A 10 -18.30 0.02 -0.17
N THR A 11 -18.52 -1.24 -0.54
CA THR A 11 -17.57 -2.34 -0.35
C THR A 11 -16.46 -2.27 -1.40
N PRO A 12 -15.19 -2.11 -1.01
CA PRO A 12 -14.08 -2.09 -1.95
C PRO A 12 -13.86 -3.48 -2.57
N ARG A 13 -13.58 -3.51 -3.87
CA ARG A 13 -13.26 -4.71 -4.63
C ARG A 13 -11.86 -4.60 -5.23
N LEU A 14 -11.08 -5.68 -5.14
CA LEU A 14 -9.78 -5.80 -5.79
C LEU A 14 -9.70 -7.16 -6.48
N TYR A 15 -9.45 -7.13 -7.78
CA TYR A 15 -9.29 -8.30 -8.63
C TYR A 15 -7.97 -8.27 -9.38
N GLN A 16 -7.44 -9.44 -9.67
CA GLN A 16 -6.33 -9.64 -10.58
C GLN A 16 -6.75 -10.62 -11.65
N THR A 17 -6.54 -10.24 -12.91
CA THR A 17 -6.62 -11.14 -14.06
C THR A 17 -5.25 -11.67 -14.42
N GLU A 18 -5.18 -12.92 -14.85
CA GLU A 18 -3.99 -13.56 -15.40
C GLU A 18 -4.15 -13.77 -16.91
N PRO A 19 -3.06 -13.83 -17.69
CA PRO A 19 -3.14 -14.06 -19.15
C PRO A 19 -3.89 -15.34 -19.56
N SER A 20 -4.00 -16.31 -18.64
CA SER A 20 -4.78 -17.55 -18.82
C SER A 20 -6.30 -17.34 -18.85
N GLY A 21 -6.79 -16.14 -18.50
CA GLY A 21 -8.22 -15.84 -18.36
C GLY A 21 -8.78 -16.13 -16.96
N VAL A 22 -7.97 -16.65 -16.04
CA VAL A 22 -8.35 -16.79 -14.63
C VAL A 22 -8.32 -15.42 -13.96
N TYR A 23 -9.29 -15.16 -13.08
CA TYR A 23 -9.28 -14.00 -12.20
C TYR A 23 -9.49 -14.42 -10.75
N ASN A 24 -8.87 -13.69 -9.83
CA ASN A 24 -8.95 -13.91 -8.39
C ASN A 24 -9.26 -12.60 -7.67
N SER A 25 -10.02 -12.68 -6.57
CA SER A 25 -10.25 -11.56 -5.65
C SER A 25 -9.20 -11.55 -4.55
N TRP A 26 -8.82 -10.35 -4.10
CA TRP A 26 -7.77 -10.17 -3.10
C TRP A 26 -8.15 -9.09 -2.09
N LYS A 27 -7.69 -9.23 -0.84
CA LYS A 27 -7.79 -8.16 0.18
C LYS A 27 -6.63 -7.16 0.05
N ALA A 28 -5.45 -7.68 -0.28
CA ALA A 28 -4.27 -6.90 -0.68
C ALA A 28 -3.48 -7.74 -1.70
N HIS A 29 -2.84 -7.09 -2.67
CA HIS A 29 -2.05 -7.80 -3.69
C HIS A 29 -0.95 -6.92 -4.26
N ALA A 30 0.11 -7.57 -4.75
CA ALA A 30 1.22 -6.94 -5.46
C ALA A 30 1.59 -7.74 -6.71
N ILE A 31 1.95 -7.06 -7.80
CA ILE A 31 2.45 -7.66 -9.04
C ILE A 31 3.73 -6.95 -9.48
N GLY A 32 4.42 -7.50 -10.49
CA GLY A 32 5.65 -6.90 -11.03
C GLY A 32 6.93 -7.37 -10.34
N ARG A 33 7.99 -6.58 -10.50
CA ARG A 33 9.35 -6.91 -10.02
C ARG A 33 9.35 -7.02 -8.48
N SER A 34 9.96 -8.08 -7.97
CA SER A 34 10.07 -8.34 -6.53
C SER A 34 8.72 -8.43 -5.78
N SER A 35 7.64 -8.76 -6.49
CA SER A 35 6.29 -8.87 -5.90
C SER A 35 6.21 -9.90 -4.78
N LYS A 36 7.04 -10.95 -4.79
CA LYS A 36 7.13 -11.93 -3.70
C LYS A 36 7.46 -11.27 -2.36
N THR A 37 8.50 -10.44 -2.31
CA THR A 37 8.91 -9.71 -1.09
C THR A 37 7.80 -8.79 -0.60
N VAL A 38 7.14 -8.07 -1.51
CA VAL A 38 6.02 -7.17 -1.17
C VAL A 38 4.81 -7.95 -0.64
N LYS A 39 4.49 -9.12 -1.23
CA LYS A 39 3.41 -9.99 -0.74
C LYS A 39 3.69 -10.51 0.67
N GLU A 40 4.90 -11.01 0.93
CA GLU A 40 5.30 -11.46 2.26
C GLU A 40 5.24 -10.34 3.31
N PHE A 41 5.55 -9.09 2.91
CA PHE A 41 5.36 -7.93 3.76
C PHE A 41 3.87 -7.67 4.05
N LEU A 42 3.02 -7.67 3.02
CA LEU A 42 1.58 -7.46 3.17
C LEU A 42 0.92 -8.55 4.02
N GLU A 43 1.30 -9.81 3.87
CA GLU A 43 0.79 -10.94 4.68
C GLU A 43 1.02 -10.74 6.18
N LYS A 44 2.13 -10.09 6.56
CA LYS A 44 2.48 -9.84 7.96
C LYS A 44 1.89 -8.57 8.54
N ASN A 45 1.60 -7.57 7.70
CA ASN A 45 1.29 -6.21 8.15
C ASN A 45 -0.13 -5.74 7.77
N PHE A 46 -0.82 -6.46 6.90
CA PHE A 46 -2.21 -6.14 6.54
C PHE A 46 -3.16 -6.45 7.70
N ALA A 47 -4.05 -5.49 7.98
CA ALA A 47 -5.14 -5.65 8.92
C ALA A 47 -6.44 -5.14 8.30
N GLU A 48 -7.55 -5.80 8.59
CA GLU A 48 -8.87 -5.35 8.15
C GLU A 48 -9.33 -4.12 8.94
N GLY A 49 -10.14 -3.27 8.31
CA GLY A 49 -10.72 -2.09 8.95
C GLY A 49 -9.74 -0.93 9.19
N ALA A 50 -8.58 -0.93 8.52
CA ALA A 50 -7.68 0.22 8.53
C ALA A 50 -8.35 1.45 7.90
N ASP A 51 -8.12 2.62 8.50
CA ASP A 51 -8.53 3.90 7.91
C ASP A 51 -7.70 4.23 6.65
N GLU A 52 -8.13 5.26 5.92
CA GLU A 52 -7.48 5.69 4.68
C GLU A 52 -6.00 6.06 4.88
N LYS A 53 -5.67 6.83 5.93
CA LYS A 53 -4.30 7.26 6.21
C LYS A 53 -3.41 6.06 6.51
N SER A 54 -3.89 5.16 7.35
CA SER A 54 -3.20 3.91 7.70
C SER A 54 -3.02 2.99 6.49
N THR A 55 -4.02 2.91 5.61
CA THR A 55 -3.96 2.14 4.36
C THR A 55 -2.92 2.71 3.40
N VAL A 56 -2.94 4.03 3.15
CA VAL A 56 -1.94 4.70 2.30
C VAL A 56 -0.54 4.50 2.87
N LYS A 57 -0.37 4.65 4.18
CA LYS A 57 0.91 4.44 4.85
C LYS A 57 1.39 3.00 4.69
N LEU A 58 0.53 2.00 4.81
CA LEU A 58 0.87 0.59 4.57
C LEU A 58 1.31 0.38 3.11
N THR A 59 0.61 0.97 2.14
CA THR A 59 0.97 0.91 0.73
C THR A 59 2.38 1.51 0.51
N VAL A 60 2.66 2.70 1.04
CA VAL A 60 4.00 3.32 0.96
C VAL A 60 5.06 2.43 1.63
N LYS A 61 4.81 1.91 2.84
CA LYS A 61 5.73 0.98 3.53
C LYS A 61 6.05 -0.23 2.64
N SER A 62 5.04 -0.82 2.01
CA SER A 62 5.21 -1.99 1.15
C SER A 62 6.05 -1.71 -0.11
N LEU A 63 5.94 -0.51 -0.70
CA LEU A 63 6.75 -0.09 -1.84
C LEU A 63 8.21 0.20 -1.45
N LEU A 64 8.43 0.77 -0.26
CA LEU A 64 9.77 1.05 0.26
C LEU A 64 10.58 -0.22 0.59
N GLU A 65 9.96 -1.41 0.62
CA GLU A 65 10.69 -2.67 0.74
C GLU A 65 11.51 -3.01 -0.53
N VAL A 66 11.19 -2.37 -1.67
CA VAL A 66 11.86 -2.62 -2.96
C VAL A 66 12.39 -1.36 -3.65
N VAL A 67 11.85 -0.17 -3.33
CA VAL A 67 12.29 1.12 -3.90
C VAL A 67 13.31 1.79 -2.97
N GLN A 68 14.54 1.97 -3.44
CA GLN A 68 15.62 2.64 -2.69
C GLN A 68 15.58 4.17 -2.79
N THR A 69 14.93 4.73 -3.81
CA THR A 69 15.10 6.12 -4.25
C THR A 69 13.99 7.10 -3.83
N GLY A 70 13.18 6.76 -2.81
CA GLY A 70 12.24 7.69 -2.16
C GLY A 70 11.01 8.07 -2.99
N ALA A 71 10.22 9.03 -2.45
CA ALA A 71 8.87 9.39 -2.89
C ALA A 71 8.68 9.72 -4.39
N LYS A 72 9.74 10.16 -5.09
CA LYS A 72 9.67 10.58 -6.50
C LYS A 72 9.38 9.44 -7.49
N ASN A 73 9.60 8.19 -7.08
CA ASN A 73 9.33 7.01 -7.91
C ASN A 73 8.06 6.28 -7.48
N ILE A 74 7.26 6.91 -6.61
CA ILE A 74 6.02 6.34 -6.07
C ILE A 74 4.88 7.22 -6.56
N GLU A 75 3.89 6.59 -7.19
CA GLU A 75 2.62 7.21 -7.54
C GLU A 75 1.52 6.47 -6.79
N ILE A 76 0.58 7.22 -6.19
CA ILE A 76 -0.52 6.67 -5.41
C ILE A 76 -1.82 7.35 -5.81
N SER A 77 -2.80 6.53 -6.17
CA SER A 77 -4.19 6.94 -6.37
C SER A 77 -5.07 6.25 -5.34
N VAL A 78 -5.93 7.03 -4.68
CA VAL A 78 -6.94 6.57 -3.74
C VAL A 78 -8.29 6.58 -4.43
N LEU A 79 -8.87 5.39 -4.59
CA LEU A 79 -10.25 5.23 -5.04
C LEU A 79 -11.17 5.12 -3.81
N LYS A 80 -12.20 5.96 -3.77
CA LYS A 80 -13.22 6.00 -2.70
C LYS A 80 -14.60 5.67 -3.30
N PRO A 81 -15.61 5.34 -2.46
CA PRO A 81 -16.98 5.17 -2.94
C PRO A 81 -17.51 6.37 -3.73
N ASN A 82 -18.56 6.17 -4.52
CA ASN A 82 -19.20 7.21 -5.35
C ASN A 82 -18.30 7.78 -6.45
N ASN A 83 -17.45 6.93 -7.06
CA ASN A 83 -16.58 7.28 -8.19
C ASN A 83 -15.58 8.41 -7.90
N VAL A 84 -15.14 8.53 -6.64
CA VAL A 84 -14.14 9.54 -6.26
C VAL A 84 -12.75 8.94 -6.39
N ILE A 85 -11.94 9.50 -7.30
CA ILE A 85 -10.52 9.17 -7.46
C ILE A 85 -9.70 10.39 -7.08
N GLN A 86 -8.75 10.19 -6.17
CA GLN A 86 -7.80 11.22 -5.75
C GLN A 86 -6.38 10.73 -5.96
N ASN A 87 -5.60 11.45 -6.76
CA ASN A 87 -4.16 11.23 -6.86
C ASN A 87 -3.47 11.99 -5.75
N LEU A 88 -2.56 11.32 -5.02
CA LEU A 88 -1.73 12.00 -4.04
C LEU A 88 -0.60 12.74 -4.74
N THR A 89 -0.31 13.93 -4.24
CA THR A 89 0.83 14.73 -4.69
C THR A 89 2.13 14.14 -4.19
N VAL A 90 3.23 14.46 -4.88
CA VAL A 90 4.58 14.06 -4.45
C VAL A 90 4.89 14.59 -3.05
N ASP A 91 4.38 15.76 -2.68
CA ASP A 91 4.57 16.35 -1.35
C ASP A 91 3.86 15.54 -0.27
N GLU A 92 2.60 15.14 -0.50
CA GLU A 92 1.86 14.25 0.41
C GLU A 92 2.57 12.90 0.57
N ILE A 93 3.02 12.28 -0.53
CA ILE A 93 3.76 11.02 -0.50
C ILE A 93 5.08 11.20 0.27
N SER A 94 5.77 12.32 0.08
CA SER A 94 7.02 12.64 0.79
C SER A 94 6.81 12.75 2.30
N GLN A 95 5.68 13.32 2.75
CA GLN A 95 5.32 13.35 4.17
C GLN A 95 5.16 11.94 4.75
N TYR A 96 4.46 11.05 4.03
CA TYR A 96 4.33 9.64 4.45
C TYR A 96 5.68 8.93 4.53
N VAL A 97 6.55 9.12 3.52
CA VAL A 97 7.90 8.52 3.52
C VAL A 97 8.71 8.99 4.72
N ALA A 98 8.73 10.30 4.99
CA ALA A 98 9.46 10.86 6.14
C ALA A 98 8.93 10.33 7.48
N GLU A 99 7.61 10.24 7.64
CA GLU A 99 6.98 9.66 8.84
C GLU A 99 7.39 8.19 9.04
N ILE A 100 7.40 7.40 7.96
CA ILE A 100 7.80 5.98 7.98
C ILE A 100 9.27 5.80 8.34
N GLU A 101 10.16 6.62 7.78
CA GLU A 101 11.60 6.55 8.06
C GLU A 101 11.89 6.92 9.52
N ALA A 102 11.24 7.96 10.04
CA ALA A 102 11.35 8.35 11.44
C ALA A 102 10.87 7.24 12.39
N GLU A 103 9.75 6.57 12.07
CA GLU A 103 9.26 5.41 12.82
C GLU A 103 10.26 4.25 12.82
N LYS A 104 10.80 3.89 11.65
CA LYS A 104 11.78 2.80 11.51
C LYS A 104 13.03 3.09 12.35
N GLN A 105 13.52 4.33 12.35
CA GLN A 105 14.66 4.76 13.17
C GLN A 105 14.34 4.67 14.67
N ALA A 106 13.18 5.19 15.10
CA ALA A 106 12.78 5.15 16.50
C ALA A 106 12.59 3.71 17.02
N GLU A 107 12.05 2.81 16.20
CA GLU A 107 11.93 1.38 16.55
C GLU A 107 13.30 0.70 16.67
N ALA A 108 14.24 1.02 15.77
CA ALA A 108 15.60 0.49 15.84
C ALA A 108 16.34 0.96 17.10
N GLU A 109 16.21 2.24 17.48
CA GLU A 109 16.78 2.76 18.72
C GLU A 109 16.16 2.14 19.98
N LYS A 110 14.84 1.93 19.98
CA LYS A 110 14.15 1.24 21.10
C LYS A 110 14.58 -0.20 21.26
N LYS A 111 14.87 -0.92 20.16
CA LYS A 111 15.41 -2.29 20.21
C LYS A 111 16.84 -2.30 20.78
N LYS A 112 17.70 -1.39 20.33
CA LYS A 112 19.09 -1.25 20.83
C LYS A 112 19.20 -0.87 22.31
N LYS A 113 18.20 -0.17 22.87
CA LYS A 113 18.17 0.21 24.29
C LYS A 113 17.59 -0.88 25.21
N LYS A 114 16.99 -1.93 24.63
CA LYS A 114 16.40 -3.07 25.37
C LYS A 114 17.32 -4.30 25.40
N GLU A 115 18.39 -4.29 24.61
CA GLU A 115 19.54 -5.21 24.71
C GLU A 115 20.60 -4.63 25.66
#